data_AF-A0A960JTV3-F1
#
_entry.id   AF-A0A960JTV3-F1
#
_cell.length_a   1.000
_cell.length_b   1.000
_cell.length_c   1.000
_cell.angle_alpha   90.00
_cell.angle_beta   90.00
_cell.angle_gamma   90.00
#
_symmetry.space_group_name_H-M   'P 1'
#
loop_
_entity.id
_entity.type
_entity.pdbx_description
1 polymer ?
#
loop_
_entity_poly.entity_id
_entity_poly.type
_entity_poly.pdbx_seq_one_letter_code
_entity_poly.pdbx_strand_id
1 'polypeptide(L)'
;MSGRPSGRVVNPEPGYLCWHRRGHPGGADSYALWRLSVSARRVGPQALARLRDGLPQRDRDILESVRRFRLLGARQIEQLHFTGHATPLAAARAARRVLARLARDRLLVRLDRRVGGVRAGSAGHVYALGPIGHRLLEGDSRRRWREPSAGFVDHTLAIAQLVVDIRIAQTAGTLELVDYQTEPDCWRSFQRGLGGVETLKPDLYLVTATSQSELLWFIEVDLGTESGSAIGRKCRTYHDYWTTG
;
A
#
# COMPACT_ATOMS: atom_id res chain seq x y z
N MET A 1 50.34 21.51 -23.39
CA MET A 1 49.22 22.44 -23.65
C MET A 1 48.25 21.70 -24.56
N SER A 2 47.20 21.06 -24.03
CA SER A 2 45.92 21.63 -23.55
C SER A 2 44.89 21.80 -24.67
N GLY A 3 43.85 20.95 -24.68
CA GLY A 3 42.74 21.01 -25.63
C GLY A 3 41.59 20.08 -25.22
N ARG A 4 40.70 20.56 -24.33
CA ARG A 4 39.43 19.88 -24.01
C ARG A 4 38.43 20.07 -25.16
N PRO A 5 37.61 19.06 -25.49
CA PRO A 5 36.27 19.29 -26.02
C PRO A 5 35.27 19.39 -24.85
N SER A 6 34.45 20.45 -24.87
CA SER A 6 33.34 20.66 -23.94
C SER A 6 32.06 20.02 -24.48
N GLY A 7 31.22 19.50 -23.59
CA GLY A 7 30.18 18.54 -23.91
C GLY A 7 28.93 19.04 -24.64
N ARG A 8 28.03 18.09 -24.92
CA ARG A 8 26.58 18.26 -24.84
C ARG A 8 25.92 16.88 -24.69
N VAL A 9 25.45 16.55 -23.49
CA VAL A 9 24.56 15.38 -23.31
C VAL A 9 23.17 15.81 -23.76
N VAL A 10 22.62 15.12 -24.76
CA VAL A 10 21.23 15.28 -25.19
C VAL A 10 20.45 14.11 -24.59
N ASN A 11 19.48 14.41 -23.71
CA ASN A 11 18.54 13.40 -23.23
C ASN A 11 17.63 12.94 -24.39
N PRO A 12 17.52 11.63 -24.66
CA PRO A 12 16.40 11.11 -25.44
C PRO A 12 15.13 11.05 -24.57
N GLU A 13 13.99 11.45 -25.14
CA GLU A 13 12.69 11.45 -24.45
C GLU A 13 12.12 10.02 -24.23
N PRO A 14 11.14 9.84 -23.32
CA PRO A 14 10.59 8.52 -23.00
C PRO A 14 9.75 7.94 -24.15
N GLY A 15 10.34 7.01 -24.90
CA GLY A 15 9.64 6.26 -25.96
C GLY A 15 8.49 5.40 -25.42
N TYR A 16 7.32 5.54 -26.05
CA TYR A 16 6.12 4.74 -25.76
C TYR A 16 6.37 3.24 -26.00
N LEU A 17 6.19 2.40 -24.97
CA LEU A 17 6.22 0.94 -25.10
C LEU A 17 4.82 0.33 -24.98
N CYS A 18 4.28 -0.04 -26.15
CA CYS A 18 3.10 -0.89 -26.29
C CYS A 18 3.44 -2.34 -25.89
N TRP A 19 2.66 -2.92 -24.97
CA TRP A 19 2.78 -4.34 -24.61
C TRP A 19 1.64 -5.15 -25.21
N HIS A 20 1.95 -5.94 -26.25
CA HIS A 20 1.08 -7.02 -26.70
C HIS A 20 1.28 -8.29 -25.87
N ARG A 21 0.19 -9.04 -25.64
CA ARG A 21 0.07 -10.11 -24.64
C ARG A 21 0.01 -11.51 -25.27
N ARG A 22 0.70 -12.49 -24.67
CA ARG A 22 0.43 -13.96 -24.65
C ARG A 22 1.48 -14.62 -23.72
N GLY A 23 1.22 -15.49 -22.75
CA GLY A 23 -0.02 -15.90 -22.07
C GLY A 23 0.12 -17.29 -21.41
N HIS A 24 0.01 -17.43 -20.08
CA HIS A 24 -0.26 -18.70 -19.38
C HIS A 24 -0.86 -18.46 -17.96
N PRO A 25 -1.61 -19.42 -17.37
CA PRO A 25 -2.45 -19.16 -16.20
C PRO A 25 -1.86 -19.62 -14.85
N GLY A 26 -2.06 -18.80 -13.82
CA GLY A 26 -1.80 -19.14 -12.40
C GLY A 26 -1.63 -17.87 -11.55
N GLY A 27 -2.49 -17.66 -10.55
CA GLY A 27 -2.42 -16.47 -9.67
C GLY A 27 -3.08 -15.21 -10.25
N ALA A 28 -4.28 -15.33 -10.82
CA ALA A 28 -5.01 -14.24 -11.46
C ALA A 28 -5.87 -13.39 -10.48
N ASP A 29 -5.31 -12.99 -9.33
CA ASP A 29 -5.83 -11.86 -8.52
C ASP A 29 -4.77 -10.73 -8.39
N SER A 30 -3.68 -10.83 -9.16
CA SER A 30 -2.66 -9.79 -9.27
C SER A 30 -3.25 -8.48 -9.80
N TYR A 31 -3.21 -7.45 -8.95
CA TYR A 31 -3.83 -6.13 -9.16
C TYR A 31 -5.37 -6.08 -9.17
N ALA A 32 -6.05 -6.96 -8.43
CA ALA A 32 -7.51 -6.92 -8.26
C ALA A 32 -8.06 -5.79 -7.35
N LEU A 33 -7.34 -4.67 -7.23
CA LEU A 33 -7.93 -3.40 -6.82
C LEU A 33 -7.59 -2.29 -7.80
N TRP A 34 -8.46 -1.31 -7.81
CA TRP A 34 -8.45 -0.17 -8.71
C TRP A 34 -8.70 -0.58 -10.14
N ARG A 35 -9.96 -0.36 -10.47
CA ARG A 35 -10.19 0.97 -11.03
C ARG A 35 -11.16 1.77 -10.05
N LEU A 36 -11.41 3.09 -10.20
CA LEU A 36 -12.55 3.93 -9.72
C LEU A 36 -13.12 4.97 -10.79
N SER A 37 -14.37 4.89 -11.29
CA SER A 37 -15.01 5.85 -12.26
C SER A 37 -16.37 6.26 -11.73
N VAL A 38 -16.34 7.24 -10.83
CA VAL A 38 -17.53 7.89 -10.30
C VAL A 38 -17.49 9.32 -10.81
N SER A 39 -18.55 9.73 -11.51
CA SER A 39 -18.80 11.15 -11.76
C SER A 39 -19.16 11.83 -10.44
N ALA A 40 -18.16 12.06 -9.59
CA ALA A 40 -18.31 12.94 -8.45
C ALA A 40 -18.70 14.33 -8.99
N ARG A 41 -19.78 14.93 -8.45
CA ARG A 41 -20.05 16.37 -8.61
C ARG A 41 -18.71 17.10 -8.47
N ARG A 42 -18.26 17.73 -9.55
CA ARG A 42 -16.83 18.00 -9.77
C ARG A 42 -16.31 18.97 -8.72
N VAL A 43 -15.57 18.45 -7.74
CA VAL A 43 -14.72 19.29 -6.89
C VAL A 43 -13.65 19.88 -7.81
N GLY A 44 -13.78 21.17 -8.13
CA GLY A 44 -12.88 21.86 -9.06
C GLY A 44 -11.44 21.93 -8.52
N PRO A 45 -10.43 22.17 -9.37
CA PRO A 45 -9.02 22.18 -8.95
C PRO A 45 -8.73 23.10 -7.76
N GLN A 46 -9.34 24.30 -7.73
CA GLN A 46 -9.19 25.24 -6.61
C GLN A 46 -9.78 24.72 -5.28
N ALA A 47 -10.92 24.02 -5.33
CA ALA A 47 -11.53 23.43 -4.15
C ALA A 47 -10.72 22.22 -3.63
N LEU A 48 -10.10 21.46 -4.54
CA LEU A 48 -9.19 20.37 -4.19
C LEU A 48 -7.88 20.89 -3.58
N ALA A 49 -7.33 21.99 -4.10
CA ALA A 49 -6.17 22.66 -3.52
C ALA A 49 -6.47 23.16 -2.08
N ARG A 50 -7.56 23.91 -1.90
CA ARG A 50 -8.00 24.36 -0.55
C ARG A 50 -8.20 23.20 0.43
N LEU A 51 -8.74 22.06 -0.04
CA LEU A 51 -8.88 20.85 0.77
C LEU A 51 -7.53 20.23 1.15
N ARG A 52 -6.58 20.18 0.22
CA ARG A 52 -5.20 19.70 0.47
C ARG A 52 -4.50 20.55 1.51
N ASP A 53 -4.60 21.86 1.37
CA ASP A 53 -3.88 22.83 2.19
C ASP A 53 -4.51 22.93 3.60
N GLY A 54 -5.84 22.84 3.70
CA GLY A 54 -6.59 22.85 4.97
C GLY A 54 -6.72 21.50 5.69
N LEU A 55 -6.22 20.40 5.13
CA LEU A 55 -6.29 19.08 5.80
C LEU A 55 -5.37 19.04 7.04
N PRO A 56 -5.83 18.58 8.22
CA PRO A 56 -4.95 18.31 9.36
C PRO A 56 -3.85 17.30 8.98
N GLN A 57 -2.65 17.42 9.55
CA GLN A 57 -1.55 16.52 9.19
C GLN A 57 -1.91 15.04 9.42
N ARG A 58 -2.51 14.72 10.57
CA ARG A 58 -3.03 13.38 10.87
C ARG A 58 -4.00 12.84 9.81
N ASP A 59 -4.84 13.69 9.24
CA ASP A 59 -5.76 13.28 8.17
C ASP A 59 -4.98 12.94 6.88
N ARG A 60 -3.92 13.68 6.56
CA ARG A 60 -3.03 13.36 5.42
C ARG A 60 -2.32 12.04 5.65
N ASP A 61 -1.76 11.85 6.84
CA ASP A 61 -1.05 10.62 7.22
C ASP A 61 -1.97 9.39 7.14
N ILE A 62 -3.23 9.51 7.58
CA ILE A 62 -4.25 8.45 7.45
C ILE A 62 -4.53 8.13 5.99
N LEU A 63 -4.70 9.14 5.13
CA LEU A 63 -4.97 8.92 3.70
C LEU A 63 -3.78 8.28 2.99
N GLU A 64 -2.54 8.66 3.32
CA GLU A 64 -1.35 8.03 2.75
C GLU A 64 -1.14 6.60 3.25
N SER A 65 -1.41 6.30 4.52
CA SER A 65 -1.44 4.92 5.03
C SER A 65 -2.49 4.08 4.29
N VAL A 66 -3.72 4.60 4.10
CA VAL A 66 -4.76 3.89 3.33
C VAL A 66 -4.39 3.75 1.84
N ARG A 67 -3.67 4.71 1.25
CA ARG A 67 -3.10 4.57 -0.11
C ARG A 67 -2.11 3.42 -0.16
N ARG A 68 -1.12 3.43 0.74
CA ARG A 68 -0.01 2.47 0.81
C ARG A 68 -0.50 1.03 1.02
N PHE A 69 -1.37 0.81 2.00
CA PHE A 69 -1.93 -0.53 2.28
C PHE A 69 -3.12 -0.90 1.39
N ARG A 70 -3.67 0.03 0.59
CA ARG A 70 -4.91 -0.11 -0.22
C ARG A 70 -6.19 -0.24 0.62
N LEU A 71 -6.15 -1.01 1.71
CA LEU A 71 -7.21 -1.18 2.71
C LEU A 71 -6.62 -1.09 4.12
N LEU A 72 -7.35 -0.49 5.07
CA LEU A 72 -7.02 -0.54 6.50
C LEU A 72 -8.25 -0.71 7.39
N GLY A 73 -8.11 -1.50 8.46
CA GLY A 73 -9.11 -1.63 9.51
C GLY A 73 -9.16 -0.41 10.42
N ALA A 74 -10.34 -0.10 10.97
CA ALA A 74 -10.54 1.02 11.90
C ALA A 74 -9.56 1.01 13.09
N ARG A 75 -9.26 -0.19 13.63
CA ARG A 75 -8.29 -0.40 14.71
C ARG A 75 -6.85 -0.17 14.28
N GLN A 76 -6.48 -0.60 13.08
CA GLN A 76 -5.14 -0.38 12.55
C GLN A 76 -4.88 1.12 12.37
N ILE A 77 -5.86 1.87 11.84
CA ILE A 77 -5.77 3.34 11.73
C ILE A 77 -5.70 4.01 13.11
N GLU A 78 -6.46 3.50 14.09
CA GLU A 78 -6.40 3.97 15.49
C GLU A 78 -5.00 3.77 16.09
N GLN A 79 -4.42 2.57 15.96
CA GLN A 79 -3.09 2.24 16.47
C GLN A 79 -1.97 3.05 15.80
N LEU A 80 -2.06 3.30 14.49
CA LEU A 80 -1.04 4.05 13.74
C LEU A 80 -1.08 5.57 13.99
N HIS A 81 -2.29 6.16 14.10
CA HIS A 81 -2.45 7.63 13.99
C HIS A 81 -3.10 8.30 15.22
N PHE A 82 -3.57 7.53 16.21
CA PHE A 82 -4.22 8.07 17.43
C PHE A 82 -3.46 7.68 18.70
N THR A 83 -2.13 7.79 18.64
CA THR A 83 -1.22 7.73 19.79
C THR A 83 -1.32 8.99 20.67
N GLY A 84 -0.81 8.92 21.91
CA GLY A 84 -0.71 10.08 22.82
C GLY A 84 -2.02 10.57 23.45
N HIS A 85 -3.13 9.83 23.34
CA HIS A 85 -4.38 10.16 24.05
C HIS A 85 -4.36 9.66 25.49
N ALA A 86 -4.95 10.43 26.41
CA ALA A 86 -4.99 10.12 27.84
C ALA A 86 -5.65 8.76 28.20
N THR A 87 -6.51 8.22 27.34
CA THR A 87 -7.05 6.85 27.47
C THR A 87 -7.25 6.20 26.10
N PRO A 88 -7.19 4.86 26.00
CA PRO A 88 -7.56 4.14 24.77
C PRO A 88 -8.98 4.48 24.29
N LEU A 89 -9.93 4.66 25.22
CA LEU A 89 -11.29 5.04 24.87
C LEU A 89 -11.39 6.45 24.25
N ALA A 90 -10.53 7.39 24.66
CA ALA A 90 -10.42 8.71 24.04
C ALA A 90 -9.81 8.64 22.63
N ALA A 91 -8.73 7.87 22.44
CA ALA A 91 -8.16 7.58 21.11
C ALA A 91 -9.23 7.01 20.18
N ALA A 92 -9.91 5.96 20.62
CA ALA A 92 -10.93 5.26 19.84
C ALA A 92 -12.14 6.15 19.50
N ARG A 93 -12.53 7.09 20.37
CA ARG A 93 -13.57 8.10 20.08
C ARG A 93 -13.08 9.17 19.11
N ALA A 94 -11.81 9.58 19.19
CA ALA A 94 -11.22 10.51 18.22
C ALA A 94 -11.11 9.87 16.82
N ALA A 95 -10.59 8.64 16.74
CA ALA A 95 -10.47 7.86 15.51
C ALA A 95 -11.81 7.72 14.79
N ARG A 96 -12.87 7.28 15.51
CA ARG A 96 -14.23 7.17 14.94
C ARG A 96 -14.76 8.49 14.37
N ARG A 97 -14.54 9.62 15.06
CA ARG A 97 -14.99 10.94 14.57
C ARG A 97 -14.24 11.38 13.31
N VAL A 98 -12.92 11.18 13.26
CA VAL A 98 -12.11 11.52 12.08
C VAL A 98 -12.47 10.62 10.90
N LEU A 99 -12.55 9.31 11.09
CA LEU A 99 -12.93 8.36 10.05
C LEU A 99 -14.34 8.62 9.50
N ALA A 100 -15.30 8.94 10.37
CA ALA A 100 -16.65 9.32 9.94
C ALA A 100 -16.67 10.64 9.14
N ARG A 101 -15.80 11.61 9.47
CA ARG A 101 -15.61 12.83 8.66
C ARG A 101 -15.02 12.51 7.30
N LEU A 102 -13.85 11.84 7.27
CA LEU A 102 -13.16 11.48 6.02
C LEU A 102 -14.04 10.65 5.07
N ALA A 103 -14.88 9.76 5.60
CA ALA A 103 -15.86 9.01 4.82
C ALA A 103 -17.00 9.90 4.28
N ARG A 104 -17.56 10.80 5.11
CA ARG A 104 -18.60 11.76 4.66
C ARG A 104 -18.09 12.67 3.55
N ASP A 105 -16.84 13.12 3.67
CA ASP A 105 -16.20 14.03 2.71
C ASP A 105 -15.69 13.29 1.45
N ARG A 106 -15.88 11.95 1.40
CA ARG A 106 -15.48 11.04 0.31
C ARG A 106 -13.97 11.00 0.07
N LEU A 107 -13.18 11.34 1.10
CA LEU A 107 -11.74 11.13 1.16
C LEU A 107 -11.42 9.66 1.43
N LEU A 108 -12.24 9.02 2.26
CA LEU A 108 -12.30 7.57 2.42
C LEU A 108 -13.64 7.02 1.89
N VAL A 109 -13.66 5.73 1.59
CA VAL A 109 -14.88 4.91 1.49
C VAL A 109 -14.77 3.79 2.52
N ARG A 110 -15.90 3.40 3.11
CA ARG A 110 -15.99 2.26 4.02
C ARG A 110 -16.58 1.07 3.27
N LEU A 111 -16.01 -0.11 3.43
CA LEU A 111 -16.57 -1.34 2.88
C LEU A 111 -17.81 -1.77 3.68
N ASP A 112 -18.81 -2.31 2.99
CA ASP A 112 -20.04 -2.81 3.61
C ASP A 112 -19.79 -4.10 4.40
N ARG A 113 -18.91 -4.95 3.87
CA ARG A 113 -18.42 -6.15 4.56
C ARG A 113 -17.61 -5.79 5.81
N ARG A 114 -17.98 -6.39 6.94
CA ARG A 114 -17.22 -6.34 8.20
C ARG A 114 -16.28 -7.53 8.29
N VAL A 115 -15.12 -7.33 8.91
CA VAL A 115 -14.22 -8.41 9.32
C VAL A 115 -14.55 -8.78 10.77
N GLY A 116 -14.76 -10.09 11.01
CA GLY A 116 -15.40 -10.60 12.22
C GLY A 116 -16.94 -10.58 12.14
N GLY A 117 -17.57 -11.56 12.79
CA GLY A 117 -19.02 -11.79 12.71
C GLY A 117 -19.90 -10.64 13.24
N VAL A 118 -21.21 -10.81 13.10
CA VAL A 118 -22.30 -9.81 13.25
C VAL A 118 -22.15 -8.79 14.42
N ARG A 119 -21.48 -9.15 15.52
CA ARG A 119 -21.27 -8.32 16.72
C ARG A 119 -20.05 -7.39 16.67
N ALA A 120 -19.20 -7.45 15.64
CA ALA A 120 -18.13 -6.48 15.46
C ALA A 120 -18.72 -5.08 15.21
N GLY A 121 -18.63 -4.20 16.20
CA GLY A 121 -19.07 -2.80 16.12
C GLY A 121 -18.19 -1.96 15.19
N SER A 122 -18.09 -0.65 15.45
CA SER A 122 -17.32 0.26 14.59
C SER A 122 -15.80 0.04 14.54
N ALA A 123 -15.28 -0.92 15.32
CA ALA A 123 -13.91 -1.41 15.24
C ALA A 123 -13.68 -2.39 14.05
N GLY A 124 -14.73 -3.04 13.53
CA GLY A 124 -14.66 -4.01 12.42
C GLY A 124 -14.91 -3.40 11.04
N HIS A 125 -14.72 -2.08 10.88
CA HIS A 125 -14.86 -1.40 9.59
C HIS A 125 -13.54 -1.37 8.86
N VAL A 126 -13.58 -1.67 7.56
CA VAL A 126 -12.46 -1.55 6.63
C VAL A 126 -12.66 -0.29 5.80
N TYR A 127 -11.59 0.47 5.59
CA TYR A 127 -11.57 1.70 4.81
C TYR A 127 -10.63 1.55 3.61
N ALA A 128 -10.99 2.21 2.53
CA ALA A 128 -10.18 2.40 1.33
C ALA A 128 -10.22 3.88 0.93
N LEU A 129 -9.38 4.31 -0.03
CA LEU A 129 -9.47 5.67 -0.55
C LEU A 129 -10.81 5.92 -1.25
N GLY A 130 -11.43 7.05 -0.92
CA GLY A 130 -12.64 7.52 -1.58
C GLY A 130 -12.33 8.31 -2.86
N PRO A 131 -13.34 8.62 -3.69
CA PRO A 131 -13.14 9.35 -4.95
C PRO A 131 -12.44 10.71 -4.83
N ILE A 132 -12.58 11.40 -3.69
CA ILE A 132 -11.86 12.67 -3.46
C ILE A 132 -10.46 12.40 -2.93
N GLY A 133 -10.26 11.34 -2.13
CA GLY A 133 -8.93 10.94 -1.63
C GLY A 133 -7.98 10.53 -2.74
N HIS A 134 -8.45 9.71 -3.69
CA HIS A 134 -7.69 9.40 -4.91
C HIS A 134 -7.31 10.66 -5.70
N ARG A 135 -8.25 11.60 -5.89
CA ARG A 135 -7.95 12.86 -6.60
C ARG A 135 -6.96 13.74 -5.85
N LEU A 136 -6.98 13.70 -4.52
CA LEU A 136 -6.08 14.47 -3.65
C LEU A 136 -4.63 13.96 -3.71
N LEU A 137 -4.43 12.64 -3.74
CA LEU A 137 -3.11 12.00 -3.67
C LEU A 137 -2.53 11.59 -5.04
N GLU A 138 -3.35 11.07 -5.94
CA GLU A 138 -2.93 10.53 -7.25
C GLU A 138 -3.35 11.39 -8.45
N GLY A 139 -4.09 12.49 -8.21
CA GLY A 139 -4.66 13.31 -9.28
C GLY A 139 -5.87 12.69 -9.98
N ASP A 140 -6.26 13.26 -11.13
CA ASP A 140 -7.57 12.99 -11.76
C ASP A 140 -7.59 11.66 -12.55
N SER A 141 -7.61 10.54 -11.84
CA SER A 141 -7.59 9.19 -12.43
C SER A 141 -8.99 8.60 -12.65
N ARG A 142 -9.39 8.44 -13.94
CA ARG A 142 -10.65 7.80 -14.38
C ARG A 142 -10.52 6.29 -14.50
N ARG A 143 -11.30 5.53 -13.75
CA ARG A 143 -11.03 4.11 -13.54
C ARG A 143 -12.43 3.30 -13.49
N ARG A 144 -12.81 2.43 -12.51
CA ARG A 144 -14.14 1.80 -12.09
C ARG A 144 -14.03 0.88 -10.82
N TRP A 145 -14.65 1.19 -9.66
CA TRP A 145 -14.53 0.44 -8.36
C TRP A 145 -15.16 -0.94 -8.44
N ARG A 146 -14.60 -1.87 -7.67
CA ARG A 146 -15.12 -3.20 -7.38
C ARG A 146 -14.93 -3.42 -5.89
N GLU A 147 -15.92 -4.02 -5.24
CA GLU A 147 -15.73 -4.51 -3.88
C GLU A 147 -14.68 -5.64 -3.93
N PRO A 148 -13.64 -5.61 -3.08
CA PRO A 148 -12.61 -6.64 -3.06
C PRO A 148 -13.15 -8.00 -2.63
N SER A 149 -12.47 -9.07 -3.05
CA SER A 149 -12.76 -10.43 -2.60
C SER A 149 -12.49 -10.58 -1.09
N ALA A 150 -13.11 -11.59 -0.45
CA ALA A 150 -12.90 -11.86 0.97
C ALA A 150 -11.41 -12.08 1.28
N GLY A 151 -10.77 -13.00 0.54
CA GLY A 151 -9.35 -13.29 0.67
C GLY A 151 -8.47 -12.06 0.44
N PHE A 152 -8.79 -11.21 -0.54
CA PHE A 152 -8.06 -9.96 -0.74
C PHE A 152 -8.15 -9.03 0.48
N VAL A 153 -9.34 -8.87 1.07
CA VAL A 153 -9.53 -8.06 2.29
C VAL A 153 -8.72 -8.63 3.45
N ASP A 154 -8.87 -9.92 3.72
CA ASP A 154 -8.24 -10.58 4.87
C ASP A 154 -6.69 -10.58 4.73
N HIS A 155 -6.17 -10.87 3.53
CA HIS A 155 -4.73 -10.82 3.18
C HIS A 155 -4.15 -9.41 3.35
N THR A 156 -4.81 -8.41 2.75
CA THR A 156 -4.36 -7.01 2.82
C THR A 156 -4.34 -6.51 4.28
N LEU A 157 -5.35 -6.89 5.07
CA LEU A 157 -5.40 -6.54 6.49
C LEU A 157 -4.37 -7.29 7.33
N ALA A 158 -3.98 -8.51 6.96
CA ALA A 158 -2.90 -9.24 7.63
C ALA A 158 -1.53 -8.57 7.39
N ILE A 159 -1.22 -8.18 6.15
CA ILE A 159 -0.02 -7.39 5.82
C ILE A 159 -0.01 -6.06 6.58
N ALA A 160 -1.15 -5.36 6.62
CA ALA A 160 -1.28 -4.14 7.40
C ALA A 160 -1.08 -4.38 8.90
N GLN A 161 -1.60 -5.48 9.44
CA GLN A 161 -1.44 -5.81 10.86
C GLN A 161 0.02 -6.06 11.23
N LEU A 162 0.76 -6.78 10.38
CA LEU A 162 2.19 -7.00 10.58
C LEU A 162 2.95 -5.67 10.72
N VAL A 163 2.70 -4.68 9.87
CA VAL A 163 3.36 -3.37 9.99
C VAL A 163 2.88 -2.57 11.22
N VAL A 164 1.61 -2.70 11.61
CA VAL A 164 1.10 -2.12 12.87
C VAL A 164 1.85 -2.70 14.06
N ASP A 165 2.03 -4.01 14.11
CA ASP A 165 2.68 -4.71 15.22
C ASP A 165 4.18 -4.37 15.27
N ILE A 166 4.85 -4.26 14.11
CA ILE A 166 6.24 -3.76 14.00
C ILE A 166 6.35 -2.30 14.47
N ARG A 167 5.40 -1.42 14.15
CA ARG A 167 5.38 -0.04 14.66
C ARG A 167 5.13 0.04 16.16
N ILE A 168 4.35 -0.88 16.73
CA ILE A 168 4.16 -1.02 18.18
C ILE A 168 5.47 -1.48 18.84
N ALA A 169 6.15 -2.49 18.29
CA ALA A 169 7.46 -2.95 18.74
C ALA A 169 8.51 -1.82 18.70
N GLN A 170 8.53 -1.01 17.64
CA GLN A 170 9.38 0.18 17.55
C GLN A 170 9.06 1.22 18.62
N THR A 171 7.77 1.47 18.90
CA THR A 171 7.37 2.40 19.96
C THR A 171 7.73 1.87 21.36
N ALA A 172 7.79 0.55 21.53
CA ALA A 172 8.27 -0.12 22.74
C ALA A 172 9.81 -0.25 22.83
N GLY A 173 10.55 0.16 21.79
CA GLY A 173 12.01 0.08 21.75
C GLY A 173 12.58 -1.32 21.56
N THR A 174 11.78 -2.30 21.10
CA THR A 174 12.22 -3.69 20.93
C THR A 174 12.70 -4.02 19.51
N LEU A 175 12.51 -3.10 18.55
CA LEU A 175 12.89 -3.23 17.15
C LEU A 175 13.06 -1.83 16.54
N GLU A 176 14.06 -1.62 15.69
CA GLU A 176 14.19 -0.37 14.92
C GLU A 176 13.72 -0.58 13.47
N LEU A 177 12.70 0.16 13.02
CA LEU A 177 12.16 0.08 11.66
C LEU A 177 12.59 1.31 10.85
N VAL A 178 13.46 1.10 9.87
CA VAL A 178 14.05 2.14 9.01
C VAL A 178 13.09 2.50 7.87
N ASP A 179 12.69 1.52 7.06
CA ASP A 179 11.73 1.69 5.95
C ASP A 179 10.83 0.46 5.78
N TYR A 180 9.69 0.64 5.11
CA TYR A 180 8.85 -0.43 4.64
C TYR A 180 8.08 -0.05 3.37
N GLN A 181 7.98 -0.99 2.45
CA GLN A 181 7.28 -0.83 1.17
C GLN A 181 6.25 -1.96 1.04
N THR A 182 5.02 -1.61 0.67
CA THR A 182 3.94 -2.55 0.36
C THR A 182 3.77 -2.68 -1.15
N GLU A 183 2.94 -3.61 -1.60
CA GLU A 183 2.70 -3.74 -3.04
C GLU A 183 2.05 -2.49 -3.69
N PRO A 184 2.47 -2.07 -4.90
CA PRO A 184 3.48 -2.70 -5.75
C PRO A 184 4.89 -2.14 -5.55
N ASP A 185 5.08 -1.18 -4.63
CA ASP A 185 6.32 -0.42 -4.45
C ASP A 185 7.48 -1.33 -3.96
N CYS A 186 7.16 -2.43 -3.28
CA CYS A 186 8.11 -3.48 -2.88
C CYS A 186 8.56 -4.44 -3.99
N TRP A 187 7.95 -4.40 -5.18
CA TRP A 187 8.27 -5.34 -6.27
C TRP A 187 9.65 -5.05 -6.88
N ARG A 188 10.32 -6.08 -7.41
CA ARG A 188 11.66 -5.98 -7.98
C ARG A 188 11.73 -6.69 -9.33
N SER A 189 12.02 -5.97 -10.40
CA SER A 189 12.26 -6.55 -11.73
C SER A 189 13.75 -6.87 -11.91
N PHE A 190 14.06 -8.05 -12.45
CA PHE A 190 15.43 -8.56 -12.58
C PHE A 190 15.63 -9.34 -13.88
N GLN A 191 16.89 -9.47 -14.32
CA GLN A 191 17.27 -10.23 -15.52
C GLN A 191 17.55 -11.68 -15.14
N ARG A 192 16.75 -12.62 -15.64
CA ARG A 192 16.90 -14.05 -15.37
C ARG A 192 17.82 -14.72 -16.39
N GLY A 193 19.03 -14.18 -16.54
CA GLY A 193 19.99 -14.57 -17.58
C GLY A 193 19.36 -14.51 -18.98
N LEU A 194 19.51 -15.57 -19.77
CA LEU A 194 18.90 -15.70 -21.10
C LEU A 194 17.36 -15.85 -21.07
N GLY A 195 16.75 -15.99 -19.89
CA GLY A 195 15.30 -16.12 -19.71
C GLY A 195 14.52 -14.80 -19.82
N GLY A 196 15.21 -13.66 -19.92
CA GLY A 196 14.59 -12.33 -19.99
C GLY A 196 14.22 -11.74 -18.62
N VAL A 197 13.30 -10.79 -18.62
CA VAL A 197 12.91 -10.04 -17.40
C VAL A 197 11.86 -10.81 -16.60
N GLU A 198 12.17 -11.13 -15.35
CA GLU A 198 11.19 -11.61 -14.36
C GLU A 198 10.92 -10.49 -13.32
N THR A 199 9.90 -10.65 -12.48
CA THR A 199 9.60 -9.70 -11.40
C THR A 199 9.21 -10.43 -10.13
N LEU A 200 10.01 -10.24 -9.10
CA LEU A 200 9.73 -10.68 -7.73
C LEU A 200 8.65 -9.77 -7.14
N LYS A 201 7.69 -10.38 -6.44
CA LYS A 201 6.48 -9.73 -5.92
C LYS A 201 6.25 -10.11 -4.46
N PRO A 202 7.05 -9.56 -3.53
CA PRO A 202 6.82 -9.72 -2.10
C PRO A 202 5.53 -9.00 -1.70
N ASP A 203 4.83 -9.50 -0.69
CA ASP A 203 3.69 -8.78 -0.09
C ASP A 203 4.16 -7.51 0.65
N LEU A 204 5.31 -7.62 1.32
CA LEU A 204 5.94 -6.55 2.09
C LEU A 204 7.46 -6.62 1.96
N TYR A 205 8.11 -5.47 1.79
CA TYR A 205 9.54 -5.26 1.99
C TYR A 205 9.76 -4.42 3.25
N LEU A 206 10.74 -4.79 4.06
CA LEU A 206 11.03 -4.18 5.36
C LEU A 206 12.55 -3.95 5.49
N VAL A 207 12.95 -2.83 6.11
CA VAL A 207 14.33 -2.60 6.55
C VAL A 207 14.32 -2.35 8.05
N THR A 208 14.98 -3.21 8.82
CA THR A 208 15.14 -3.03 10.27
C THR A 208 16.59 -2.80 10.62
N ALA A 209 16.87 -1.93 11.57
CA ALA A 209 18.24 -1.71 12.05
C ALA A 209 18.55 -2.53 13.31
N THR A 210 19.83 -2.82 13.45
CA THR A 210 20.49 -3.27 14.67
C THR A 210 21.61 -2.28 14.99
N SER A 211 22.29 -2.42 16.13
CA SER A 211 23.45 -1.59 16.47
C SER A 211 24.67 -1.73 15.53
N GLN A 212 24.64 -2.68 14.58
CA GLN A 212 25.77 -2.99 13.69
C GLN A 212 25.41 -2.99 12.20
N SER A 213 24.16 -3.24 11.83
CA SER A 213 23.74 -3.39 10.43
C SER A 213 22.24 -3.17 10.24
N GLU A 214 21.87 -2.78 9.01
CA GLU A 214 20.50 -2.94 8.50
C GLU A 214 20.26 -4.39 8.05
N LEU A 215 19.04 -4.88 8.28
CA LEU A 215 18.54 -6.17 7.83
C LEU A 215 17.38 -5.93 6.87
N LEU A 216 17.51 -6.46 5.66
CA LEU A 216 16.54 -6.31 4.58
C LEU A 216 15.68 -7.57 4.51
N TRP A 217 14.36 -7.41 4.54
CA TRP A 217 13.41 -8.51 4.53
C TRP A 217 12.45 -8.39 3.36
N PHE A 218 12.26 -9.49 2.65
CA PHE A 218 11.05 -9.72 1.87
C PHE A 218 10.15 -10.68 2.64
N ILE A 219 8.86 -10.37 2.72
CA ILE A 219 7.89 -11.09 3.53
C ILE A 219 6.69 -11.46 2.66
N GLU A 220 6.25 -12.70 2.81
CA GLU A 220 5.06 -13.31 2.20
C GLU A 220 4.09 -13.65 3.34
N VAL A 221 2.82 -13.29 3.20
CA VAL A 221 1.78 -13.45 4.23
C VAL A 221 0.70 -14.42 3.73
N ASP A 222 0.99 -15.72 3.65
CA ASP A 222 -0.05 -16.70 3.30
C ASP A 222 -1.02 -16.94 4.45
N LEU A 223 -2.32 -16.90 4.15
CA LEU A 223 -3.41 -17.23 5.07
C LEU A 223 -3.84 -18.71 4.98
N GLY A 224 -2.91 -19.60 4.62
CA GLY A 224 -3.18 -21.02 4.37
C GLY A 224 -3.95 -21.27 3.08
N THR A 225 -3.77 -20.40 2.08
CA THR A 225 -4.53 -20.41 0.81
C THR A 225 -3.72 -20.91 -0.37
N GLU A 226 -2.38 -20.93 -0.27
CA GLU A 226 -1.50 -21.39 -1.34
C GLU A 226 -1.23 -22.89 -1.30
N SER A 227 -1.09 -23.50 -2.48
CA SER A 227 -0.61 -24.88 -2.59
C SER A 227 0.91 -24.94 -2.41
N GLY A 228 1.44 -26.07 -1.95
CA GLY A 228 2.90 -26.29 -1.90
C GLY A 228 3.61 -26.12 -3.25
N SER A 229 2.90 -26.33 -4.37
CA SER A 229 3.41 -26.06 -5.73
C SER A 229 3.44 -24.57 -6.10
N ALA A 230 2.58 -23.74 -5.51
CA ALA A 230 2.62 -22.28 -5.63
C ALA A 230 3.76 -21.71 -4.77
N ILE A 231 3.84 -22.11 -3.49
CA ILE A 231 4.92 -21.75 -2.57
C ILE A 231 6.29 -22.14 -3.17
N GLY A 232 6.44 -23.37 -3.65
CA GLY A 232 7.68 -23.82 -4.29
C GLY A 232 8.02 -23.05 -5.57
N ARG A 233 7.05 -22.43 -6.25
CA ARG A 233 7.31 -21.50 -7.36
C ARG A 233 7.80 -20.14 -6.84
N LYS A 234 7.15 -19.56 -5.83
CA LYS A 234 7.62 -18.33 -5.16
C LYS A 234 9.07 -18.49 -4.69
N CYS A 235 9.40 -19.55 -3.96
CA CYS A 235 10.76 -19.81 -3.46
C CYS A 235 11.81 -19.87 -4.59
N ARG A 236 11.47 -20.39 -5.78
CA ARG A 236 12.36 -20.36 -6.94
C ARG A 236 12.54 -18.95 -7.50
N THR A 237 11.48 -18.15 -7.65
CA THR A 237 11.62 -16.75 -8.09
C THR A 237 12.43 -15.91 -7.09
N TYR A 238 12.32 -16.18 -5.78
CA TYR A 238 13.19 -15.57 -4.75
C TYR A 238 14.66 -15.97 -4.91
N HIS A 239 14.94 -17.25 -5.14
CA HIS A 239 16.31 -17.73 -5.38
C HIS A 239 16.88 -17.14 -6.67
N ASP A 240 16.13 -17.19 -7.77
CA ASP A 240 16.51 -16.62 -9.07
C ASP A 240 16.84 -15.12 -8.91
N TYR A 241 16.03 -14.34 -8.17
CA TYR A 241 16.32 -12.94 -7.85
C TYR A 241 17.62 -12.79 -7.05
N TRP A 242 17.79 -13.56 -5.97
CA TRP A 242 18.98 -13.50 -5.12
C TRP A 242 20.28 -13.83 -5.87
N THR A 243 20.23 -14.70 -6.89
CA THR A 243 21.40 -14.99 -7.74
C THR A 243 21.81 -13.83 -8.67
N THR A 244 21.02 -12.76 -8.78
CA THR A 244 21.37 -11.58 -9.59
C THR A 244 22.21 -10.51 -8.87
N GLY A 245 22.37 -10.62 -7.54
CA GLY A 245 23.05 -9.65 -6.68
C GLY A 245 22.15 -8.53 -6.16
#